data_AF-A0AAE4HUV1-F1
#
_entry.id   AF-A0AAE4HUV1-F1
#
_cell.length_a   1.000
_cell.length_b   1.000
_cell.length_c   1.000
_cell.angle_alpha   90.00
_cell.angle_beta   90.00
_cell.angle_gamma   90.00
#
_symmetry.space_group_name_H-M   'P 1'
#
loop_
_entity.id
_entity.type
_entity.pdbx_description
1 polymer ?
#
loop_
_entity_poly.entity_id
_entity_poly.type
_entity_poly.pdbx_seq_one_letter_code
_entity_poly.pdbx_strand_id
1 'polypeptide(L)' 'MNELLTHKNTISKSDLLQLGYLPHTASTIIRQAKQIMVKRGYPFYNNKRLGHVPRNVVEEILGLSLEGEKTHA' A
#
# COMPACT_ATOMS: atom_id res chain seq x y z
N MET A 1 -2.59 6.45 -18.81
CA MET A 1 -3.27 6.22 -17.51
C MET A 1 -2.22 5.86 -16.47
N ASN A 2 -1.52 6.84 -15.89
CA ASN A 2 -0.61 6.63 -14.75
C ASN A 2 -0.27 7.97 -14.07
N GLU A 3 -1.28 8.71 -13.63
CA GLU A 3 -1.10 9.96 -12.86
C GLU A 3 -1.85 9.97 -11.52
N LEU A 4 -2.64 8.94 -11.21
CA LEU A 4 -3.53 8.95 -10.03
C LEU A 4 -2.87 8.44 -8.74
N LEU A 5 -1.67 7.85 -8.81
CA LEU A 5 -0.99 7.29 -7.63
C LEU A 5 0.11 8.20 -7.06
N THR A 6 0.47 9.28 -7.74
CA THR A 6 1.62 10.13 -7.38
C THR A 6 1.40 10.91 -6.08
N HIS A 7 0.14 11.16 -5.68
CA HIS A 7 -0.20 11.92 -4.46
C HIS A 7 -1.09 11.15 -3.47
N LYS A 8 -1.14 9.82 -3.57
CA LYS A 8 -1.98 9.01 -2.68
C LYS A 8 -1.20 8.59 -1.43
N ASN A 9 -1.60 9.12 -0.28
CA ASN A 9 -1.03 8.78 1.04
C ASN A 9 -1.45 7.38 1.55
N THR A 10 -2.47 6.79 0.93
CA THR A 10 -2.98 5.47 1.29
C THR A 10 -3.03 4.55 0.08
N ILE A 11 -2.83 3.26 0.32
CA ILE A 11 -2.82 2.20 -0.67
C ILE A 11 -3.90 1.20 -0.33
N SER A 12 -4.63 0.77 -1.35
CA SER A 12 -5.63 -0.29 -1.32
C SER A 12 -5.16 -1.49 -2.14
N LYS A 13 -5.86 -2.62 -2.01
CA LYS A 13 -5.62 -3.79 -2.86
C LYS A 13 -5.70 -3.43 -4.36
N SER A 14 -6.65 -2.56 -4.75
CA SER A 14 -6.82 -2.17 -6.15
C SER A 14 -5.62 -1.40 -6.69
N ASP A 15 -5.01 -0.53 -5.86
CA ASP A 15 -3.82 0.21 -6.25
C ASP A 15 -2.65 -0.75 -6.50
N LEU A 16 -2.48 -1.76 -5.64
CA LEU A 16 -1.46 -2.80 -5.83
C LEU A 16 -1.72 -3.64 -7.09
N LEU A 17 -2.97 -3.93 -7.44
CA LEU A 17 -3.31 -4.60 -8.70
C LEU A 17 -2.90 -3.73 -9.91
N GLN A 18 -3.16 -2.43 -9.86
CA GLN A 18 -2.76 -1.48 -10.91
C GLN A 18 -1.24 -1.36 -11.05
N LEU A 19 -0.50 -1.53 -9.95
CA LEU A 19 0.95 -1.60 -9.93
C LEU A 19 1.52 -2.94 -10.47
N GLY A 20 0.66 -3.90 -10.82
CA GLY A 20 1.06 -5.18 -11.41
C GLY A 20 1.21 -6.35 -10.42
N TYR A 21 0.87 -6.15 -9.14
CA TYR A 21 0.89 -7.26 -8.18
C TYR A 21 -0.29 -8.22 -8.41
N LEU A 22 -0.03 -9.52 -8.26
CA LEU A 22 -1.08 -10.54 -8.32
C LEU A 22 -2.12 -10.36 -7.19
N PRO A 23 -3.39 -10.75 -7.39
CA PRO A 23 -4.45 -10.54 -6.40
C PRO A 23 -4.16 -11.12 -5.00
N HIS A 24 -3.50 -12.28 -4.94
CA HIS A 24 -3.11 -12.90 -3.67
C HIS A 24 -1.98 -12.12 -2.98
N THR A 25 -0.96 -11.70 -3.74
CA THR A 25 0.16 -10.90 -3.26
C THR A 25 -0.32 -9.55 -2.74
N ALA A 26 -1.16 -8.84 -3.52
CA ALA A 26 -1.77 -7.59 -3.12
C ALA A 26 -2.57 -7.71 -1.81
N SER A 27 -3.38 -8.77 -1.68
CA SER A 27 -4.14 -9.03 -0.43
C SER A 27 -3.22 -9.31 0.76
N THR A 28 -2.12 -10.03 0.53
CA THR A 28 -1.12 -10.34 1.55
C THR A 28 -0.41 -9.09 2.05
N ILE A 29 0.01 -8.21 1.15
CA ILE A 29 0.66 -6.92 1.48
C ILE A 29 -0.28 -6.07 2.34
N ILE A 30 -1.55 -5.90 1.95
CA ILE A 30 -2.52 -5.13 2.74
C ILE A 30 -2.71 -5.73 4.14
N ARG A 31 -2.78 -7.06 4.25
CA ARG A 31 -2.89 -7.75 5.54
C ARG A 31 -1.66 -7.50 6.42
N GLN A 32 -0.46 -7.62 5.87
CA GLN A 32 0.78 -7.36 6.59
C GLN A 32 0.86 -5.90 7.05
N ALA A 33 0.52 -4.95 6.18
CA ALA A 33 0.52 -3.53 6.50
C ALA A 33 -0.43 -3.19 7.66
N LYS A 34 -1.64 -3.77 7.67
CA LYS A 34 -2.56 -3.65 8.80
C LYS A 34 -1.96 -4.21 10.09
N GLN A 35 -1.35 -5.39 10.02
CA GLN A 35 -0.73 -6.02 11.20
C GLN A 35 0.41 -5.17 11.76
N ILE A 36 1.24 -4.58 10.89
CA ILE A 36 2.30 -3.64 11.30
C ILE A 36 1.69 -2.42 12.00
N MET A 37 0.64 -1.83 11.44
CA MET A 37 -0.02 -0.66 12.05
C MET A 37 -0.65 -0.98 13.41
N VAL A 38 -1.27 -2.15 13.55
CA VAL A 38 -1.79 -2.60 14.85
C VAL A 38 -0.65 -2.77 15.87
N LYS A 39 0.47 -3.39 15.46
CA LYS A 39 1.67 -3.52 16.31
C LYS A 39 2.27 -2.19 16.72
N ARG A 40 2.16 -1.16 15.88
CA ARG A 40 2.59 0.21 16.17
C ARG A 40 1.66 0.98 17.13
N GLY A 41 0.58 0.35 17.60
CA GLY A 41 -0.37 0.96 18.52
C GLY A 41 -1.55 1.66 17.84
N TYR A 42 -1.81 1.40 16.55
CA TYR A 42 -2.96 1.93 15.83
C TYR A 42 -4.07 0.87 15.68
N PRO A 43 -4.97 0.69 16.68
CA PRO A 43 -6.01 -0.34 16.65
C PRO A 43 -7.04 -0.13 15.53
N PHE A 44 -7.12 1.08 14.96
CA PHE A 44 -7.94 1.41 13.78
C PHE A 44 -7.78 0.39 12.64
N TYR A 45 -6.58 -0.15 12.44
CA TYR A 45 -6.27 -1.08 11.35
C TYR A 45 -6.69 -2.54 11.62
N ASN A 46 -7.17 -2.85 12.82
CA ASN A 46 -7.75 -4.16 13.14
C ASN A 46 -9.13 -4.38 12.48
N ASN A 47 -9.71 -3.35 11.87
CA ASN A 47 -11.00 -3.45 11.18
C ASN A 47 -10.90 -4.27 9.88
N LYS A 48 -11.67 -5.36 9.79
CA LYS A 48 -11.75 -6.23 8.61
C LYS A 48 -12.32 -5.50 7.37
N ARG A 49 -13.19 -4.51 7.55
CA ARG A 49 -13.83 -3.74 6.46
C ARG A 49 -12.95 -2.62 5.90
N LEU A 50 -11.86 -2.27 6.58
CA LEU A 50 -10.96 -1.20 6.14
C LEU A 50 -10.10 -1.68 4.96
N GLY A 51 -10.32 -1.18 3.76
CA GLY A 51 -9.56 -1.59 2.57
C GLY A 51 -8.22 -0.85 2.35
N HIS A 52 -7.87 0.08 3.23
CA HIS A 52 -6.80 1.07 3.00
C HIS A 52 -5.74 1.01 4.10
N VAL A 53 -4.49 1.19 3.71
CA VAL A 53 -3.33 1.27 4.60
C VAL A 53 -2.43 2.43 4.20
N PRO A 54 -1.59 2.97 5.09
CA PRO A 54 -0.64 4.01 4.74
C PRO A 54 0.36 3.53 3.68
N ARG A 55 0.68 4.39 2.73
CA ARG A 55 1.64 4.12 1.65
C ARG A 55 3.02 3.75 2.20
N ASN A 56 3.53 4.54 3.15
CA ASN A 56 4.85 4.33 3.76
C ASN A 56 5.01 2.93 4.38
N VAL A 57 3.96 2.36 4.95
CA VAL A 57 4.00 1.00 5.52
C VAL A 57 4.09 -0.05 4.41
N VAL A 58 3.42 0.19 3.28
CA VAL A 58 3.51 -0.68 2.11
C VAL A 58 4.90 -0.59 1.49
N GLU A 59 5.46 0.61 1.35
CA GLU A 59 6.83 0.85 0.90
C GLU A 59 7.86 0.14 1.79
N GLU A 60 7.67 0.19 3.10
CA GLU A 60 8.51 -0.53 4.07
C GLU A 60 8.44 -2.06 3.90
N ILE A 61 7.26 -2.63 3.64
CA ILE A 61 7.10 -4.07 3.36
C ILE A 61 7.82 -4.45 2.05
N LEU A 62 7.72 -3.61 1.03
CA LEU A 62 8.28 -3.86 -0.28
C LEU A 62 9.78 -3.55 -0.36
N GLY A 63 10.30 -2.73 0.57
CA GLY A 63 11.69 -2.27 0.56
C GLY A 63 11.99 -1.27 -0.56
N LEU A 64 10.98 -0.58 -1.09
CA LEU A 64 11.11 0.36 -2.20
C LEU A 64 10.16 1.54 -2.05
N SER A 65 10.54 2.70 -2.60
CA SER A 65 9.64 3.84 -2.71
C SER A 65 8.71 3.63 -3.91
N LEU A 66 7.42 3.87 -3.71
CA LEU A 66 6.45 3.86 -4.80
C LEU A 66 6.43 5.20 -5.55
N GLU A 67 7.25 6.18 -5.16
CA GLU A 67 7.57 7.30 -6.06
C GLU A 67 8.35 6.71 -7.22
N GLY A 68 7.68 6.53 -8.36
CA GLY A 68 8.34 6.13 -9.59
C GLY A 68 9.50 7.09 -9.87
N GLU A 69 10.60 6.57 -10.43
CA GLU A 69 11.66 7.42 -10.95
C GLU A 69 11.01 8.53 -11.78
N LYS A 70 11.20 9.79 -11.36
CA LYS A 70 10.90 10.92 -12.22
C LYS A 70 11.91 10.83 -13.36
N THR A 71 11.58 10.06 -14.40
CA THR A 71 12.26 10.18 -15.69
C THR A 71 11.91 11.57 -16.21
N HIS A 72 12.71 12.55 -15.80
CA HIS A 72 12.86 13.82 -16.48
C HIS A 72 13.47 13.48 -17.84
N ALA A 73 12.60 13.21 -18.82
CA ALA A 73 12.94 13.23 -20.24
C ALA A 73 12.51 14.58 -20.81
#